data_AF-X0W8W3-F1
#
_entry.id   AF-X0W8W3-F1
#
_cell.length_a   1.000
_cell.length_b   1.000
_cell.length_c   1.000
_cell.angle_alpha   90.00
_cell.angle_beta   90.00
_cell.angle_gamma   90.00
#
_symmetry.space_group_name_H-M   'P 1'
#
loop_
_entity.id
_entity.type
_entity.pdbx_description
1 polymer ?
#
loop_
_entity_poly.entity_id
_entity_poly.type
_entity_poly.pdbx_seq_one_letter_code
_entity_poly.pdbx_strand_id
1 'polypeptide(L)'
;MKSRTVEFPFKCVLSLAPLVAFWDQILSEGDSVKAAVARTIREELKNAPELLEPIEDLSILDKHRELLDMLMSIVFPPAFWDRDFSAAFVPFHFKRVYATPAYKRLLTLDGQDLGDRANIDTEQWAWGKLLKAYLHILRTFYDIDLTFEYPLIVTVRD
;
A
#
# COMPACT_ATOMS: atom_id res chain seq x y z
N MET A 1 11.90 -18.37 28.38
CA MET A 1 10.99 -17.20 28.36
C MET A 1 9.78 -17.61 27.53
N LYS A 2 8.54 -17.54 28.04
CA LYS A 2 7.36 -17.90 27.22
C LYS A 2 7.22 -16.85 26.12
N SER A 3 7.28 -17.25 24.84
CA SER A 3 6.98 -16.37 23.71
C SER A 3 5.58 -15.80 23.93
N ARG A 4 5.47 -14.47 23.98
CA ARG A 4 4.19 -13.78 24.07
C ARG A 4 3.78 -13.48 22.63
N THR A 5 2.87 -14.28 22.09
CA THR A 5 2.22 -13.97 20.82
C THR A 5 1.53 -12.61 20.95
N VAL A 6 1.93 -11.66 20.12
CA VAL A 6 1.30 -10.34 20.05
C VAL A 6 0.17 -10.40 19.04
N GLU A 7 -1.05 -10.28 19.52
CA GLU A 7 -2.21 -10.08 18.66
C GLU A 7 -2.28 -8.62 18.19
N PHE A 8 -2.58 -8.42 16.91
CA PHE A 8 -2.75 -7.09 16.35
C PHE A 8 -4.18 -6.60 16.64
N PRO A 9 -4.38 -5.54 17.44
CA PRO A 9 -5.68 -5.23 18.03
C PRO A 9 -6.60 -4.38 17.14
N PHE A 10 -6.13 -3.98 15.96
CA PHE A 10 -6.85 -3.07 15.08
C PHE A 10 -7.45 -3.79 13.88
N LYS A 11 -8.71 -3.51 13.57
CA LYS A 11 -9.27 -3.85 12.26
C LYS A 11 -8.61 -2.93 11.23
N CYS A 12 -8.02 -3.51 10.19
CA CYS A 12 -7.43 -2.76 9.09
C CYS A 12 -8.10 -3.12 7.77
N VAL A 13 -8.32 -2.10 6.96
CA VAL A 13 -8.96 -2.18 5.64
C VAL A 13 -8.20 -1.28 4.69
N LEU A 14 -8.15 -1.64 3.41
CA LEU A 14 -7.52 -0.80 2.40
C LEU A 14 -8.38 0.44 2.16
N SER A 15 -7.75 1.61 2.03
CA SER A 15 -8.42 2.82 1.59
C SER A 15 -7.55 3.53 0.56
N LEU A 16 -8.16 3.94 -0.55
CA LEU A 16 -7.52 4.77 -1.57
C LEU A 16 -7.77 6.27 -1.31
N ALA A 17 -8.53 6.64 -0.28
CA ALA A 17 -8.89 8.02 0.02
C ALA A 17 -7.66 8.96 0.16
N PRO A 18 -6.55 8.57 0.82
CA PRO A 18 -5.37 9.43 0.87
C PRO A 18 -4.75 9.71 -0.50
N LEU A 19 -4.78 8.72 -1.40
CA LEU A 19 -4.26 8.85 -2.76
C LEU A 19 -5.19 9.73 -3.62
N VAL A 20 -6.52 9.57 -3.47
CA VAL A 20 -7.51 10.44 -4.13
C VAL A 20 -7.37 11.88 -3.65
N ALA A 21 -7.23 12.10 -2.33
CA ALA A 21 -7.01 13.44 -1.77
C ALA A 21 -5.75 14.11 -2.33
N PHE A 22 -4.69 13.34 -2.58
CA PHE A 22 -3.49 13.84 -3.23
C PHE A 22 -3.74 14.29 -4.68
N TRP A 23 -4.50 13.51 -5.46
CA TRP A 23 -4.92 13.91 -6.81
C TRP A 23 -5.84 15.13 -6.81
N ASP A 24 -6.72 15.25 -5.82
CA ASP A 24 -7.57 16.43 -5.63
C ASP A 24 -6.76 17.69 -5.32
N GLN A 25 -5.67 17.55 -4.56
CA GLN A 25 -4.75 18.66 -4.31
C GLN A 25 -4.09 19.12 -5.62
N ILE A 26 -3.61 18.18 -6.45
CA ILE A 26 -3.04 18.51 -7.78
C ILE A 26 -4.03 19.29 -8.65
N LEU A 27 -5.33 18.95 -8.60
CA LEU A 27 -6.37 19.71 -9.31
C LEU A 27 -6.50 21.16 -8.84
N SER A 28 -6.32 21.39 -7.54
CA SER A 28 -6.46 22.72 -6.94
C SER A 28 -5.27 23.65 -7.24
N GLU A 29 -4.11 23.10 -7.60
CA GLU A 29 -2.87 23.85 -7.82
C GLU A 29 -2.77 24.55 -9.18
N GLY A 30 -3.74 24.33 -10.08
CA GLY A 30 -3.87 25.06 -11.36
C GLY A 30 -3.77 24.18 -12.60
N ASP A 31 -3.74 24.81 -13.79
CA ASP A 31 -3.74 24.09 -15.05
C ASP A 31 -2.35 23.53 -15.39
N SER A 32 -2.25 22.22 -15.50
CA SER A 32 -1.02 21.49 -15.81
C SER A 32 -1.36 20.14 -16.41
N VAL A 33 -0.37 19.46 -17.02
CA VAL A 33 -0.53 18.08 -17.49
C VAL A 33 -1.00 17.17 -16.35
N LYS A 34 -0.49 17.38 -15.12
CA LYS A 34 -0.91 16.62 -13.95
C LYS A 34 -2.38 16.89 -13.58
N ALA A 35 -2.82 18.14 -13.68
CA ALA A 35 -4.22 18.50 -13.44
C ALA A 35 -5.16 17.92 -14.51
N ALA A 36 -4.72 17.80 -15.77
CA ALA A 36 -5.50 17.12 -16.80
C ALA A 36 -5.71 15.64 -16.46
N VAL A 37 -4.64 14.94 -16.06
CA VAL A 37 -4.73 13.54 -15.60
C VAL A 37 -5.64 13.42 -14.37
N ALA A 38 -5.47 14.31 -13.41
CA ALA A 38 -6.28 14.30 -12.19
C ALA A 38 -7.79 14.52 -12.47
N ARG A 39 -8.15 15.30 -13.51
CA ARG A 39 -9.56 15.47 -13.92
C ARG A 39 -10.12 14.16 -14.44
N THR A 40 -9.37 13.48 -15.31
CA THR A 40 -9.75 12.17 -15.83
C THR A 40 -9.95 11.17 -14.70
N ILE A 41 -9.02 11.07 -13.75
CA ILE A 41 -9.16 10.20 -12.56
C ILE A 41 -10.45 10.53 -11.81
N ARG A 42 -10.74 11.81 -11.57
CA ARG A 42 -11.94 12.23 -10.83
C ARG A 42 -13.23 11.93 -11.57
N GLU A 43 -13.24 11.99 -12.90
CA GLU A 43 -14.39 11.59 -13.73
C GLU A 43 -14.62 10.08 -13.67
N GLU A 44 -13.57 9.28 -13.82
CA GLU A 44 -13.64 7.82 -13.71
C GLU A 44 -14.09 7.36 -12.31
N LEU A 45 -13.63 8.03 -11.25
CA LEU A 45 -14.04 7.74 -9.87
C LEU A 45 -15.54 7.96 -9.63
N LYS A 46 -16.22 8.83 -10.40
CA LYS A 46 -17.69 8.96 -10.31
C LYS A 46 -18.42 7.68 -10.74
N ASN A 47 -17.80 6.90 -11.62
CA ASN A 47 -18.32 5.62 -12.11
C ASN A 47 -17.89 4.43 -11.22
N ALA A 48 -16.98 4.67 -10.27
CA ALA A 48 -16.44 3.67 -9.36
C ALA A 48 -16.46 4.15 -7.89
N PRO A 49 -17.62 4.56 -7.34
CA PRO A 49 -17.72 5.09 -5.98
C PRO A 49 -17.24 4.09 -4.91
N GLU A 50 -17.27 2.79 -5.18
CA GLU A 50 -16.75 1.75 -4.28
C GLU A 50 -15.25 1.86 -4.01
N LEU A 51 -14.47 2.55 -4.86
CA LEU A 51 -13.04 2.82 -4.62
C LEU A 51 -12.80 3.99 -3.65
N LEU A 52 -13.84 4.78 -3.35
CA LEU A 52 -13.76 5.90 -2.41
C LEU A 52 -14.03 5.47 -0.96
N GLU A 53 -14.62 4.29 -0.79
CA GLU A 53 -14.94 3.68 0.50
C GLU A 53 -13.81 2.77 1.00
N PRO A 54 -13.83 2.37 2.29
CA PRO A 54 -12.96 1.30 2.76
C PRO A 54 -13.21 -0.01 2.00
N ILE A 55 -12.15 -0.57 1.39
CA ILE A 55 -12.22 -1.73 0.50
C ILE A 55 -12.00 -3.00 1.33
N GLU A 56 -13.08 -3.71 1.64
CA GLU A 56 -13.04 -5.02 2.31
C GLU A 56 -12.86 -6.17 1.32
N ASP A 57 -13.57 -6.13 0.18
CA ASP A 57 -13.41 -7.08 -0.92
C ASP A 57 -12.41 -6.54 -1.96
N LEU A 58 -11.23 -7.17 -2.01
CA LEU A 58 -10.17 -6.77 -2.93
C LEU A 58 -10.47 -7.10 -4.39
N SER A 59 -11.46 -7.95 -4.69
CA SER A 59 -11.85 -8.25 -6.08
C SER A 59 -12.30 -6.99 -6.85
N ILE A 60 -12.76 -5.97 -6.12
CA ILE A 60 -13.11 -4.64 -6.65
C ILE A 60 -11.90 -3.99 -7.35
N LEU A 61 -10.69 -4.24 -6.88
CA LEU A 61 -9.47 -3.68 -7.49
C LEU A 61 -9.23 -4.24 -8.89
N ASP A 62 -9.55 -5.52 -9.11
CA ASP A 62 -9.41 -6.16 -10.41
C ASP A 62 -10.47 -5.66 -11.40
N LYS A 63 -11.69 -5.39 -10.92
CA LYS A 63 -12.77 -4.78 -11.72
C LYS A 63 -12.39 -3.40 -12.26
N HIS A 64 -11.63 -2.62 -11.48
CA HIS A 64 -11.24 -1.24 -11.81
C HIS A 64 -9.75 -1.09 -12.11
N ARG A 65 -9.17 -2.09 -12.77
CA ARG A 65 -7.72 -2.19 -12.93
C ARG A 65 -7.08 -0.97 -13.60
N GLU A 66 -7.69 -0.47 -14.67
CA GLU A 66 -7.18 0.68 -15.42
C GLU A 66 -7.19 1.97 -14.59
N LEU A 67 -8.30 2.22 -13.87
CA LEU A 67 -8.41 3.35 -12.95
C LEU A 67 -7.42 3.23 -11.79
N LEU A 68 -7.23 2.02 -11.26
CA LEU A 68 -6.23 1.77 -10.23
C LEU A 68 -4.81 2.04 -10.74
N ASP A 69 -4.47 1.61 -11.96
CA ASP A 69 -3.18 1.89 -12.60
C ASP A 69 -2.96 3.41 -12.76
N MET A 70 -4.00 4.14 -13.15
CA MET A 70 -3.94 5.61 -13.27
C MET A 70 -3.72 6.28 -11.90
N LEU A 71 -4.49 5.89 -10.88
CA LEU A 71 -4.34 6.37 -9.50
C LEU A 71 -2.93 6.12 -8.96
N MET A 72 -2.41 4.91 -9.17
CA MET A 72 -1.12 4.46 -8.67
C MET A 72 0.07 5.04 -9.43
N SER A 73 -0.13 5.64 -10.60
CA SER A 73 0.96 6.15 -11.47
C SER A 73 1.86 7.20 -10.80
N ILE A 74 1.38 7.89 -9.76
CA ILE A 74 2.19 8.82 -8.97
C ILE A 74 3.13 8.10 -7.99
N VAL A 75 2.72 6.93 -7.48
CA VAL A 75 3.48 6.08 -6.56
C VAL A 75 4.37 5.10 -7.33
N PHE A 76 3.91 4.66 -8.50
CA PHE A 76 4.58 3.71 -9.41
C PHE A 76 4.72 4.35 -10.80
N PRO A 77 5.70 5.25 -11.01
CA PRO A 77 5.83 5.94 -12.27
C PRO A 77 6.05 4.98 -13.45
N PRO A 78 5.37 5.17 -14.59
CA PRO A 78 5.52 4.29 -15.77
C PRO A 78 6.97 4.15 -16.24
N ALA A 79 7.79 5.19 -16.07
CA ALA A 79 9.20 5.20 -16.43
C ALA A 79 10.03 4.13 -15.71
N PHE A 80 9.58 3.69 -14.53
CA PHE A 80 10.28 2.71 -13.70
C PHE A 80 9.51 1.39 -13.56
N TRP A 81 8.34 1.27 -14.21
CA TRP A 81 7.42 0.14 -14.05
C TRP A 81 8.07 -1.24 -14.20
N ASP A 82 8.91 -1.41 -15.22
CA ASP A 82 9.56 -2.69 -15.50
C ASP A 82 10.84 -2.95 -14.70
N ARG A 83 11.39 -1.92 -14.05
CA ARG A 83 12.70 -1.94 -13.38
C ARG A 83 12.58 -2.01 -11.85
N ASP A 84 11.67 -1.25 -11.27
CA ASP A 84 11.58 -1.12 -9.81
C ASP A 84 10.88 -2.32 -9.18
N PHE A 85 11.44 -2.82 -8.08
CA PHE A 85 10.86 -3.91 -7.30
C PHE A 85 9.91 -3.35 -6.24
N SER A 86 8.77 -2.82 -6.69
CA SER A 86 7.81 -2.14 -5.82
C SER A 86 6.47 -2.86 -5.74
N ALA A 87 5.87 -2.85 -4.55
CA ALA A 87 4.53 -3.35 -4.28
C ALA A 87 3.82 -2.51 -3.22
N ALA A 88 2.49 -2.46 -3.30
CA ALA A 88 1.61 -1.93 -2.27
C ALA A 88 0.81 -3.08 -1.63
N PHE A 89 0.55 -2.94 -0.33
CA PHE A 89 -0.12 -3.96 0.48
C PHE A 89 -1.29 -3.35 1.25
N VAL A 90 -2.22 -4.20 1.68
CA VAL A 90 -3.23 -3.82 2.68
C VAL A 90 -2.51 -3.32 3.94
N PRO A 91 -2.91 -2.19 4.54
CA PRO A 91 -2.24 -1.64 5.72
C PRO A 91 -2.04 -2.70 6.83
N PHE A 92 -0.82 -2.83 7.33
CA PHE A 92 -0.45 -3.81 8.39
C PHE A 92 -0.65 -5.30 8.05
N HIS A 93 -0.83 -5.64 6.77
CA HIS A 93 -0.90 -7.01 6.29
C HIS A 93 0.06 -7.24 5.11
N PHE A 94 0.66 -8.42 5.00
CA PHE A 94 1.45 -8.81 3.81
C PHE A 94 0.55 -9.27 2.64
N LYS A 95 -0.68 -8.75 2.58
CA LYS A 95 -1.60 -9.03 1.48
C LYS A 95 -1.39 -7.96 0.41
N ARG A 96 -0.73 -8.34 -0.67
CA ARG A 96 -0.43 -7.43 -1.79
C ARG A 96 -1.71 -7.03 -2.52
N VAL A 97 -1.78 -5.77 -2.96
CA VAL A 97 -2.89 -5.21 -3.74
C VAL A 97 -2.43 -4.62 -5.08
N TYR A 98 -1.16 -4.27 -5.19
CA TYR A 98 -0.58 -3.70 -6.40
C TYR A 98 0.92 -4.04 -6.47
N ALA A 99 1.45 -4.36 -7.64
CA ALA A 99 2.88 -4.59 -7.80
C ALA A 99 3.35 -4.48 -9.25
N THR A 100 4.59 -4.04 -9.37
CA THR A 100 5.38 -4.02 -10.59
C THR A 100 5.67 -5.43 -11.12
N PRO A 101 5.90 -5.59 -12.45
CA PRO A 101 6.36 -6.84 -13.04
C PRO A 101 7.67 -7.36 -12.43
N ALA A 102 8.63 -6.49 -12.11
CA ALA A 102 9.89 -6.88 -11.50
C ALA A 102 9.68 -7.53 -10.12
N TYR A 103 8.88 -6.90 -9.25
CA TYR A 103 8.47 -7.48 -7.97
C TYR A 103 7.79 -8.85 -8.18
N LYS A 104 6.87 -8.95 -9.14
CA LYS A 104 6.20 -10.21 -9.47
C LYS A 104 7.24 -11.27 -9.88
N ARG A 105 8.16 -11.01 -10.80
CA ARG A 105 9.14 -12.02 -11.23
C ARG A 105 9.97 -12.59 -10.07
N LEU A 106 10.40 -11.74 -9.14
CA LEU A 106 11.23 -12.18 -8.00
C LEU A 106 10.46 -13.07 -7.01
N LEU A 107 9.19 -12.75 -6.75
CA LEU A 107 8.42 -13.37 -5.65
C LEU A 107 7.35 -14.36 -6.14
N THR A 108 7.00 -14.35 -7.42
CA THR A 108 6.00 -15.27 -8.02
C THR A 108 6.63 -16.59 -8.48
N LEU A 109 7.96 -16.74 -8.46
CA LEU A 109 8.62 -18.02 -8.80
C LEU A 109 8.20 -19.20 -7.92
N ASP A 110 7.59 -18.95 -6.75
CA ASP A 110 7.12 -20.00 -5.82
C ASP A 110 5.62 -19.94 -5.46
N GLY A 111 4.83 -19.04 -6.07
CA GLY A 111 3.38 -18.97 -5.80
C GLY A 111 2.97 -18.57 -4.37
N GLN A 112 3.88 -17.99 -3.58
CA GLN A 112 3.66 -17.62 -2.18
C GLN A 112 3.94 -16.13 -1.91
N ASP A 113 3.16 -15.51 -1.02
CA ASP A 113 3.35 -14.11 -0.63
C ASP A 113 4.63 -13.97 0.21
N LEU A 114 5.22 -12.77 0.27
CA LEU A 114 6.51 -12.47 0.91
C LEU A 114 6.66 -13.07 2.33
N GLY A 115 5.56 -13.22 3.06
CA GLY A 115 5.53 -13.81 4.40
C GLY A 115 6.06 -15.24 4.48
N ASP A 116 5.97 -16.01 3.39
CA ASP A 116 6.36 -17.43 3.39
C ASP A 116 7.85 -17.64 3.07
N ARG A 117 8.51 -16.66 2.47
CA ARG A 117 9.94 -16.72 2.07
C ARG A 117 10.86 -15.94 2.99
N ALA A 118 10.33 -15.16 3.92
CA ALA A 118 11.15 -14.24 4.66
C ALA A 118 11.83 -14.92 5.85
N ASN A 119 13.14 -14.73 5.97
CA ASN A 119 13.93 -14.84 7.21
C ASN A 119 13.48 -13.82 8.28
N ILE A 120 12.21 -13.45 8.29
CA ILE A 120 11.58 -12.52 9.20
C ILE A 120 11.06 -13.34 10.39
N ASP A 121 11.56 -13.00 11.56
CA ASP A 121 11.01 -13.49 12.82
C ASP A 121 9.55 -13.01 12.94
N THR A 122 8.62 -13.96 13.04
CA THR A 122 7.18 -13.70 13.10
C THR A 122 6.77 -12.89 14.34
N GLU A 123 7.45 -13.08 15.47
CA GLU A 123 7.23 -12.31 16.69
C GLU A 123 7.74 -10.89 16.51
N GLN A 124 8.95 -10.72 15.96
CA GLN A 124 9.51 -9.40 15.68
C GLN A 124 8.65 -8.61 14.68
N TRP A 125 8.10 -9.28 13.67
CA TRP A 125 7.16 -8.69 12.73
C TRP A 125 5.87 -8.23 13.39
N ALA A 126 5.26 -9.08 14.23
CA ALA A 126 4.05 -8.73 14.96
C ALA A 126 4.26 -7.47 15.81
N TRP A 127 5.39 -7.39 16.53
CA TRP A 127 5.80 -6.20 17.27
C TRP A 127 6.01 -4.97 16.39
N GLY A 128 6.73 -5.12 15.28
CA GLY A 128 7.01 -4.01 14.35
C GLY A 128 5.74 -3.41 13.78
N LYS A 129 4.78 -4.26 13.37
CA LYS A 129 3.45 -3.82 12.92
C LYS A 129 2.68 -3.08 14.01
N LEU A 130 2.65 -3.64 15.21
CA LEU A 130 1.95 -3.05 16.35
C LEU A 130 2.53 -1.67 16.68
N LEU A 131 3.86 -1.56 16.75
CA LEU A 131 4.54 -0.30 17.00
C LEU A 131 4.23 0.72 15.91
N LYS A 132 4.33 0.35 14.62
CA LYS A 132 3.98 1.25 13.51
C LYS A 132 2.53 1.74 13.58
N ALA A 133 1.58 0.88 13.98
CA ALA A 133 0.19 1.27 14.15
C ALA A 133 0.02 2.29 15.28
N TYR A 134 0.62 2.06 16.44
CA TYR A 134 0.60 3.02 17.53
C TYR A 134 1.27 4.34 17.18
N LEU A 135 2.42 4.31 16.49
CA LEU A 135 3.08 5.53 16.01
C LEU A 135 2.18 6.32 15.06
N HIS A 136 1.46 5.64 14.18
CA HIS A 136 0.49 6.29 13.30
C HIS A 136 -0.68 6.93 14.08
N ILE A 137 -1.20 6.26 15.11
CA ILE A 137 -2.25 6.79 16.00
C ILE A 137 -1.73 8.00 16.79
N LEU A 138 -0.53 7.90 17.37
CA LEU A 138 0.10 8.98 18.15
C LEU A 138 0.29 10.23 17.30
N ARG A 139 0.80 10.08 16.07
CA ARG A 139 0.96 11.18 15.14
C ARG A 139 -0.39 11.80 14.75
N THR A 140 -1.38 10.96 14.44
CA THR A 140 -2.67 11.43 13.91
C THR A 140 -3.55 12.11 14.96
N PHE A 141 -3.56 11.58 16.20
CA PHE A 141 -4.52 12.01 17.23
C PHE A 141 -3.90 12.77 18.41
N TYR A 142 -2.58 12.70 18.57
CA TYR A 142 -1.90 13.28 19.73
C TYR A 142 -0.77 14.25 19.35
N ASP A 143 -0.53 14.50 18.06
CA ASP A 143 0.56 15.35 17.55
C ASP A 143 1.95 14.91 18.05
N ILE A 144 2.10 13.62 18.31
CA ILE A 144 3.36 13.01 18.74
C ILE A 144 3.99 12.33 17.53
N ASP A 145 5.01 12.97 16.95
CA ASP A 145 5.80 12.40 15.84
C ASP A 145 7.09 11.77 16.37
N LEU A 146 7.10 10.43 16.43
CA LEU A 146 8.29 9.65 16.78
C LEU A 146 8.76 8.89 15.54
N THR A 147 10.02 9.10 15.18
CA THR A 147 10.63 8.37 14.06
C THR A 147 11.04 6.97 14.49
N PHE A 148 10.55 5.97 13.77
CA PHE A 148 10.99 4.58 13.91
C PHE A 148 11.29 4.03 12.52
N GLU A 149 12.56 3.80 12.23
CA GLU A 149 13.01 3.12 11.02
C GLU A 149 13.52 1.74 11.40
N TYR A 150 12.89 0.71 10.84
CA TYR A 150 13.33 -0.67 11.00
C TYR A 150 13.46 -1.28 9.60
N PRO A 151 14.68 -1.37 9.05
CA PRO A 151 14.89 -1.98 7.75
C PRO A 151 14.58 -3.47 7.83
N LEU A 152 13.67 -3.93 6.99
CA LEU A 152 13.39 -5.36 6.81
C LEU A 152 14.31 -5.90 5.73
N ILE A 153 15.15 -6.88 6.09
CA ILE A 153 16.02 -7.57 5.14
C ILE A 153 15.41 -8.93 4.86
N VAL A 154 14.90 -9.09 3.64
CA VAL A 154 14.38 -10.37 3.14
C VAL A 154 15.40 -10.97 2.19
N THR A 155 15.77 -12.21 2.44
CA THR A 155 16.61 -13.00 1.54
C THR A 155 15.72 -13.89 0.68
N VAL A 156 15.79 -13.70 -0.64
CA VAL A 156 15.11 -14.58 -1.60
C VAL A 156 16.14 -15.61 -2.07
N ARG A 157 15.75 -16.89 -2.10
CA ARG A 157 16.61 -17.96 -2.64
C ARG A 157 16.41 -18.01 -4.17
N ASP A 158 17.54 -18.16 -4.87
CA ASP A 158 17.58 -18.42 -6.32
C ASP A 158 16.98 -19.79 -6.68
#